data_AF-A0A379I7Z0-F1
#
_entry.id   AF-A0A379I7Z0-F1
#
_cell.length_a   1.000
_cell.length_b   1.000
_cell.length_c   1.000
_cell.angle_alpha   90.00
_cell.angle_beta   90.00
_cell.angle_gamma   90.00
#
_symmetry.space_group_name_H-M   'P 1'
#
loop_
_entity.id
_entity.type
_entity.pdbx_description
1 polymer ?
#
loop_
_entity_poly.entity_id
_entity_poly.type
_entity_poly.pdbx_seq_one_letter_code
_entity_poly.pdbx_strand_id
1 'polypeptide(L)'
;MNISQVEEKIKALGDTIDKVEFIFSLLECYGKPKASITRLKMVGRGSYNLAKKEGEVLWKKQVYYKSTVSDKLLSTIDEMKHSESAKKHQPRFIIAVNDTQLVAIDTLNS
;
A
#
# COMPACT_ATOMS: atom_id res chain seq x y z
N MET A 1 -4.28 -6.92 -19.17
CA MET A 1 -3.72 -7.92 -18.25
C MET A 1 -4.83 -8.85 -17.85
N ASN A 2 -4.63 -10.16 -17.93
CA ASN A 2 -5.56 -11.14 -17.37
C ASN A 2 -5.16 -11.44 -15.90
N ILE A 3 -6.04 -12.09 -15.15
CA ILE A 3 -5.83 -12.34 -13.72
C ILE A 3 -4.65 -13.29 -13.47
N SER A 4 -4.41 -14.23 -14.39
CA SER A 4 -3.32 -15.20 -14.32
C SER A 4 -1.93 -14.53 -14.35
N GLN A 5 -1.79 -13.49 -15.18
CA GLN A 5 -0.55 -12.69 -15.23
C GLN A 5 -0.31 -11.87 -13.96
N VAL A 6 -1.37 -11.51 -13.23
CA VAL A 6 -1.26 -10.83 -11.94
C VAL A 6 -0.79 -11.82 -10.88
N GLU A 7 -1.38 -13.02 -10.84
CA GLU A 7 -1.04 -14.07 -9.88
C GLU A 7 0.42 -14.53 -9.98
N GLU A 8 0.92 -14.75 -11.20
CA GLU A 8 2.32 -15.14 -11.42
C GLU A 8 3.31 -14.08 -10.92
N LYS A 9 3.02 -12.80 -11.20
CA LYS A 9 3.85 -11.69 -10.71
C LYS A 9 3.81 -11.54 -9.20
N ILE A 10 2.66 -11.82 -8.58
CA ILE A 10 2.53 -11.80 -7.11
C ILE A 10 3.34 -12.93 -6.49
N LYS A 11 3.29 -14.16 -7.04
CA LYS A 11 4.06 -15.30 -6.53
C LYS A 11 5.57 -15.06 -6.61
N ALA A 12 6.04 -14.43 -7.69
CA ALA A 12 7.47 -14.14 -7.90
C ALA A 12 8.07 -13.15 -6.88
N LEU A 13 7.24 -12.43 -6.11
CA LEU A 13 7.74 -11.51 -5.09
C LEU A 13 8.19 -12.25 -3.81
N GLY A 14 7.76 -13.49 -3.57
CA GLY A 14 7.63 -14.13 -2.24
C GLY A 14 8.84 -14.32 -1.31
N ASP A 15 10.11 -14.22 -1.74
CA ASP A 15 11.20 -14.78 -0.92
C ASP A 15 12.15 -13.79 -0.22
N THR A 16 12.07 -12.48 -0.48
CA THR A 16 12.84 -11.46 0.28
C THR A 16 12.25 -10.07 0.14
N ILE A 17 10.98 -9.92 0.52
CA ILE A 17 10.26 -8.67 0.29
C ILE A 17 10.62 -7.66 1.38
N ASP A 18 11.39 -6.64 1.02
CA ASP A 18 11.22 -5.34 1.67
C ASP A 18 9.74 -4.99 1.55
N LYS A 19 9.01 -5.05 2.66
CA LYS A 19 7.56 -4.84 2.69
C LYS A 19 7.20 -3.46 2.15
N VAL A 20 8.08 -2.47 2.17
CA VAL A 20 7.80 -1.19 1.50
C VAL A 20 7.87 -1.33 -0.02
N GLU A 21 8.75 -2.18 -0.54
CA GLU A 21 8.80 -2.54 -1.96
C GLU A 21 7.62 -3.40 -2.44
N PHE A 22 7.00 -4.16 -1.53
CA PHE A 22 5.78 -4.93 -1.81
C PHE A 22 4.69 -4.07 -2.45
N ILE A 23 4.34 -2.94 -1.84
CA ILE A 23 3.22 -2.11 -2.30
C ILE A 23 3.50 -1.54 -3.68
N PHE A 24 4.74 -1.17 -3.99
CA PHE A 24 5.11 -0.66 -5.31
C PHE A 24 4.97 -1.74 -6.39
N SER A 25 5.45 -2.94 -6.09
CA SER A 25 5.31 -4.10 -6.98
C SER A 25 3.84 -4.48 -7.19
N LEU A 26 3.03 -4.42 -6.13
CA LEU A 26 1.59 -4.64 -6.20
C LEU A 26 0.93 -3.61 -7.12
N LEU A 27 1.20 -2.31 -6.92
CA LEU A 27 0.67 -1.23 -7.76
C LEU A 27 1.06 -1.41 -9.24
N GLU A 28 2.29 -1.83 -9.51
CA GLU A 28 2.75 -2.15 -10.87
C GLU A 28 1.97 -3.33 -11.48
N CYS A 29 1.74 -4.39 -10.71
CA CYS A 29 0.93 -5.54 -11.13
C CYS A 29 -0.52 -5.14 -11.42
N TYR A 30 -1.08 -4.17 -10.70
CA TYR A 30 -2.41 -3.61 -10.99
C TYR A 30 -2.41 -2.55 -12.10
N GLY A 31 -1.29 -2.37 -12.82
CA GLY A 31 -1.21 -1.49 -13.98
C GLY A 31 -1.09 -0.01 -13.66
N LYS A 32 -0.63 0.37 -12.45
CA LYS A 32 -0.31 1.77 -12.18
C LYS A 32 0.92 2.21 -13.00
N PRO A 33 0.95 3.45 -13.53
CA PRO A 33 2.07 3.90 -14.34
C PRO A 33 3.40 3.90 -13.58
N LYS A 34 4.46 3.37 -14.19
CA LYS A 34 5.82 3.34 -13.63
C LYS A 34 6.29 4.71 -13.15
N ALA A 35 6.08 5.75 -13.95
CA ALA A 35 6.45 7.13 -13.59
C ALA A 35 5.76 7.61 -12.29
N SER A 36 4.50 7.20 -12.06
CA SER A 36 3.78 7.53 -10.83
C SER A 36 4.33 6.77 -9.63
N ILE A 37 4.68 5.49 -9.81
CA ILE A 37 5.33 4.67 -8.79
C ILE A 37 6.71 5.25 -8.44
N THR A 38 7.49 5.67 -9.43
CA THR A 38 8.77 6.36 -9.20
C THR A 38 8.58 7.61 -8.36
N ARG A 39 7.60 8.46 -8.67
CA ARG A 39 7.28 9.63 -7.83
C ARG A 39 6.79 9.26 -6.43
N LEU A 40 6.12 8.12 -6.28
CA LEU A 40 5.69 7.62 -4.97
C LEU A 40 6.87 7.15 -4.11
N LYS A 41 7.93 6.62 -4.72
CA LYS A 41 9.18 6.22 -4.04
C LYS A 41 10.07 7.39 -3.62
N MET A 42 9.93 8.56 -4.25
CA MET A 42 10.77 9.72 -3.96
C MET A 42 10.61 10.20 -2.53
N VAL A 43 11.69 10.74 -1.94
CA VAL A 43 11.67 11.43 -0.65
C VAL A 43 11.77 12.94 -0.89
N GLY A 44 10.89 13.71 -0.24
CA GLY A 44 10.90 15.17 -0.31
C GLY A 44 10.02 15.79 -1.40
N ARG A 45 10.39 16.99 -1.86
CA ARG A 45 9.55 17.81 -2.76
C ARG A 45 9.28 17.07 -4.07
N GLY A 46 8.00 16.98 -4.43
CA GLY A 46 7.57 16.31 -5.67
C GLY A 46 7.21 14.84 -5.51
N SER A 47 7.39 14.26 -4.32
CA SER A 47 6.90 12.92 -4.01
C SER A 47 5.38 12.85 -4.01
N TYR A 48 4.83 11.73 -4.48
CA TYR A 48 3.41 11.40 -4.30
C TYR A 48 3.12 10.77 -2.95
N ASN A 49 4.15 10.34 -2.20
CA ASN A 49 3.95 9.75 -0.89
C ASN A 49 3.72 10.85 0.14
N LEU A 50 2.52 10.84 0.71
CA LEU A 50 2.07 11.79 1.72
C LEU A 50 2.26 11.26 3.14
N ALA A 51 2.74 10.02 3.29
CA ALA A 51 3.05 9.46 4.58
C ALA A 51 4.27 10.15 5.17
N LYS A 52 4.28 10.26 6.50
CA LYS A 52 5.38 10.88 7.27
C LYS A 52 6.17 9.87 8.09
N LYS A 53 5.65 8.65 8.21
CA LYS A 53 6.22 7.59 9.02
C LYS A 53 6.90 6.58 8.11
N GLU A 54 8.00 6.04 8.60
CA GLU A 54 8.66 4.91 7.96
C GLU A 54 7.71 3.69 7.91
N GLY A 55 7.84 2.88 6.86
CA GLY A 55 6.94 1.75 6.63
C GLY A 55 5.56 2.12 6.11
N GLU A 56 5.23 3.41 5.96
CA GLU A 56 3.95 3.88 5.43
C GLU A 56 4.08 4.49 4.02
N VAL A 57 3.06 4.21 3.19
CA VAL A 57 2.90 4.83 1.87
C VAL A 57 1.47 5.34 1.75
N LEU A 58 1.30 6.64 1.54
CA LEU A 58 -0.02 7.26 1.36
C LEU A 58 -0.09 7.98 0.02
N TRP A 59 -0.88 7.42 -0.90
CA TRP A 59 -1.17 7.98 -2.20
C TRP A 59 -2.64 8.42 -2.27
N LYS A 60 -2.86 9.75 -2.31
CA LYS A 60 -4.19 10.37 -2.34
C LYS A 60 -5.12 9.70 -3.37
N LYS A 61 -6.35 9.37 -2.96
CA LYS A 61 -7.36 8.68 -3.77
C LYS A 61 -6.98 7.29 -4.31
N GLN A 62 -5.85 6.74 -3.89
CA GLN A 62 -5.34 5.47 -4.40
C GLN A 62 -5.16 4.45 -3.28
N VAL A 63 -4.14 4.62 -2.42
CA VAL A 63 -3.81 3.64 -1.40
C VAL A 63 -3.24 4.29 -0.15
N TYR A 64 -3.56 3.73 1.00
CA TYR A 64 -2.84 3.96 2.25
C TYR A 64 -2.33 2.61 2.76
N TYR A 65 -1.01 2.43 2.70
CA TYR A 65 -0.33 1.20 3.02
C TYR A 65 0.55 1.38 4.26
N LYS A 66 0.59 0.35 5.10
CA LYS A 66 1.49 0.27 6.25
C LYS A 66 2.06 -1.13 6.40
N SER A 67 3.38 -1.21 6.42
CA SER A 67 4.12 -2.37 6.90
C SER A 67 4.33 -2.26 8.42
N THR A 68 4.11 -3.36 9.14
CA THR A 68 4.34 -3.42 10.58
C THR A 68 4.88 -4.79 11.02
N VAL A 69 5.49 -4.82 12.20
CA VAL A 69 5.89 -6.07 12.89
C VAL A 69 4.81 -6.55 13.87
N SER A 70 3.73 -5.78 14.05
CA SER A 70 2.63 -6.14 14.94
C SER A 70 1.74 -7.21 14.32
N ASP A 71 1.34 -8.19 15.13
CA ASP A 71 0.33 -9.19 14.76
C ASP A 71 -1.11 -8.67 14.89
N LYS A 72 -1.29 -7.46 15.44
CA LYS A 72 -2.61 -6.82 15.61
C LYS A 72 -3.00 -6.04 14.36
N LEU A 73 -3.07 -6.71 13.20
CA LEU A 73 -3.36 -6.08 11.93
C LEU A 73 -4.77 -5.49 11.85
N LEU A 74 -5.78 -6.14 12.45
CA LEU A 74 -7.16 -5.62 12.48
C LEU A 74 -7.28 -4.30 13.25
N SER A 75 -6.62 -4.18 14.41
CA SER A 75 -6.56 -2.92 15.14
C SER A 75 -5.80 -1.86 14.35
N THR A 76 -4.69 -2.25 13.72
CA THR A 76 -3.86 -1.34 12.92
C THR A 76 -4.63 -0.75 11.74
N ILE A 77 -5.36 -1.59 10.99
CA ILE A 77 -6.11 -1.11 9.83
C ILE A 77 -7.33 -0.27 10.23
N ASP A 78 -7.94 -0.56 11.38
CA ASP A 78 -9.04 0.25 11.93
C ASP A 78 -8.56 1.65 12.35
N GLU A 79 -7.41 1.74 13.02
CA GLU A 79 -6.75 3.01 13.33
C GLU A 79 -6.40 3.80 12.06
N MET A 80 -5.87 3.12 11.05
CA MET A 80 -5.55 3.73 9.75
C MET A 80 -6.80 4.30 9.09
N LYS A 81 -7.91 3.54 9.07
CA LYS A 81 -9.20 3.97 8.51
C LYS A 81 -9.75 5.23 9.16
N HIS A 82 -9.66 5.32 10.49
CA HIS A 82 -10.19 6.46 11.24
C HIS A 82 -9.22 7.65 11.36
N SER A 83 -8.00 7.52 10.85
CA SER A 83 -6.99 8.58 10.89
C SER A 83 -7.36 9.83 10.08
N GLU A 84 -6.89 11.00 10.53
CA GLU A 84 -7.08 12.26 9.80
C GLU A 84 -6.46 12.24 8.39
N SER A 85 -5.35 11.51 8.22
CA SER A 85 -4.73 11.28 6.91
C SER A 85 -5.67 10.55 5.95
N ALA A 86 -6.35 9.51 6.42
CA ALA A 86 -7.31 8.77 5.61
C ALA A 86 -8.51 9.63 5.24
N LYS A 87 -9.08 10.38 6.20
CA LYS A 87 -10.18 11.33 5.93
C LYS A 87 -9.78 12.41 4.92
N LYS A 88 -8.58 12.98 5.06
CA LYS A 88 -8.09 14.08 4.22
C LYS A 88 -7.74 13.64 2.80
N HIS A 89 -7.10 12.48 2.66
CA HIS A 89 -6.55 12.02 1.38
C HIS A 89 -7.41 10.95 0.69
N GLN A 90 -8.43 10.43 1.38
CA GLN A 90 -9.48 9.55 0.86
C GLN A 90 -8.92 8.41 0.01
N PRO A 91 -7.99 7.58 0.54
CA PRO A 91 -7.44 6.46 -0.21
C PRO A 91 -8.55 5.46 -0.57
N ARG A 92 -8.51 4.89 -1.78
CA ARG A 92 -9.47 3.85 -2.23
C ARG A 92 -9.25 2.55 -1.46
N PHE A 93 -7.99 2.16 -1.25
CA PHE A 93 -7.64 1.00 -0.46
C PHE A 93 -6.82 1.40 0.77
N ILE A 94 -7.13 0.80 1.91
CA ILE A 94 -6.28 0.86 3.10
C ILE A 94 -5.75 -0.55 3.33
N ILE A 95 -4.43 -0.70 3.47
CA ILE A 95 -3.75 -2.00 3.53
C ILE A 95 -2.77 -2.00 4.68
N ALA A 96 -2.87 -2.99 5.56
CA ALA A 96 -1.89 -3.24 6.61
C ALA A 96 -1.33 -4.66 6.43
N VAL A 97 -0.01 -4.81 6.57
CA VAL A 97 0.66 -6.09 6.37
C VAL A 97 1.77 -6.29 7.41
N ASN A 98 1.95 -7.54 7.83
CA ASN A 98 3.11 -7.99 8.62
C ASN A 98 3.86 -9.11 7.86
N ASP A 99 4.67 -9.92 8.54
CA ASP A 99 5.43 -11.00 7.88
C ASP A 99 4.58 -12.15 7.34
N THR A 100 3.38 -12.34 7.88
CA THR A 100 2.58 -13.54 7.64
C THR A 100 1.19 -13.26 7.07
N GLN A 101 0.71 -12.03 7.20
CA GLN A 101 -0.68 -11.67 6.95
C GLN A 101 -0.79 -10.29 6.33
N LEU A 102 -1.80 -10.13 5.46
CA LEU A 102 -2.22 -8.88 4.87
C LEU A 102 -3.72 -8.70 5.11
N VAL A 103 -4.12 -7.52 5.54
CA VAL A 103 -5.52 -7.10 5.62
C VAL A 103 -5.74 -5.85 4.78
N ALA A 104 -6.89 -5.75 4.14
CA ALA A 104 -7.23 -4.62 3.28
C ALA A 104 -8.71 -4.23 3.41
N ILE A 105 -8.98 -2.94 3.28
CA ILE A 105 -10.32 -2.35 3.24
C ILE A 105 -10.49 -1.59 1.93
N ASP A 106 -11.60 -1.82 1.23
CA ASP A 106 -12.02 -1.03 0.08
C ASP A 106 -13.00 0.08 0.51
N THR A 107 -12.57 1.34 0.53
CA THR A 107 -13.30 2.43 1.20
C THR A 107 -14.51 3.00 0.45
N LEU A 108 -14.74 2.64 -0.82
CA LEU A 108 -16.00 3.01 -1.51
C LEU A 108 -17.00 1.84 -1.61
N ASN A 109 -16.61 0.62 -1.23
CA ASN A 109 -17.48 -0.56 -1.28
C ASN A 109 -17.61 -1.26 0.09
N SER A 110 -17.10 -0.64 1.16
CA SER A 110 -17.13 -1.16 2.55
C SER A 110 -18.36 -0.75 3.33
#